data_AF-A0A235BTH1-F1
#
_entry.id   AF-A0A235BTH1-F1
#
_cell.length_a   1.000
_cell.length_b   1.000
_cell.length_c   1.000
_cell.angle_alpha   90.00
_cell.angle_beta   90.00
_cell.angle_gamma   90.00
#
_symmetry.space_group_name_H-M   'P 1'
#
loop_
_entity.id
_entity.type
_entity.pdbx_description
1 polymer ?
#
loop_
_entity_poly.entity_id
_entity_poly.type
_entity_poly.pdbx_seq_one_letter_code
_entity_poly.pdbx_strand_id
1 'polypeptide(L)'
;MKDTGLVLNNAGQVLCMTGDELGIIENGAIRIRDGRIAEVSDHNLKPEPGEKEIDCQNCMVMPGFIDPHTHLVFGGWRAHEFEMRLTGKTYKEIAETGGGILSSVRATRQASEDQLFQSGMERIKEMITWGTTTVEIKSGYGLDTETELKMLRAIKRISENAPATVVPTFLGAHSVPEGSDKSDYVRLVVEEVIPRVAEENLARFCDVFCENFIFNADDSRRILEAGKKYGLVPKIHADEIESSGGAEIAAEVGAVSAAHLLRPSDQGLKAMAGAGVVAELLPGTCFFLKEDA
;
A
#
# COMPACT_ATOMS: atom_id res chain seq x y z
N MET A 1 -8.91 13.39 -28.11
CA MET A 1 -8.10 12.97 -29.28
C MET A 1 -8.28 11.48 -29.41
N LYS A 2 -8.57 10.94 -30.60
CA LYS A 2 -8.53 9.48 -30.79
C LYS A 2 -7.10 9.04 -30.48
N ASP A 3 -6.94 8.07 -29.58
CA ASP A 3 -5.65 7.45 -29.34
C ASP A 3 -5.16 6.90 -30.67
N THR A 4 -4.07 7.45 -31.19
CA THR A 4 -3.59 7.10 -32.53
C THR A 4 -2.74 5.84 -32.51
N GLY A 5 -2.60 5.18 -31.35
CA GLY A 5 -1.81 3.98 -31.15
C GLY A 5 -0.31 4.29 -31.01
N LEU A 6 0.40 3.38 -30.37
CA LEU A 6 1.83 3.48 -30.08
C LEU A 6 2.49 2.13 -30.37
N VAL A 7 3.64 2.16 -31.05
CA VAL A 7 4.49 0.99 -31.28
C VAL A 7 5.84 1.24 -30.62
N LEU A 8 6.25 0.31 -29.77
CA LEU A 8 7.58 0.22 -29.19
C LEU A 8 8.36 -0.81 -30.01
N ASN A 9 9.40 -0.38 -30.71
CA ASN A 9 10.25 -1.25 -31.52
C ASN A 9 11.67 -1.30 -30.96
N ASN A 10 12.46 -2.30 -31.40
CA ASN A 10 13.88 -2.42 -31.08
C ASN A 10 14.12 -2.49 -29.56
N ALA A 11 13.26 -3.20 -28.83
CA ALA A 11 13.52 -3.55 -27.43
C ALA A 11 14.49 -4.73 -27.42
N GLY A 12 15.58 -4.63 -26.66
CA GLY A 12 16.54 -5.74 -26.55
C GLY A 12 15.88 -6.94 -25.89
N GLN A 13 15.11 -6.68 -24.83
CA GLN A 13 14.27 -7.66 -24.15
C GLN A 13 12.92 -7.05 -23.80
N VAL A 14 11.85 -7.84 -23.95
CA VAL A 14 10.53 -7.55 -23.39
C VAL A 14 10.23 -8.59 -22.32
N LEU A 15 10.05 -8.14 -21.07
CA LEU A 15 9.69 -9.02 -19.95
C LEU A 15 8.17 -9.01 -19.83
N CYS A 16 7.52 -10.12 -20.15
CA CYS A 16 6.06 -10.17 -20.13
C CYS A 16 5.48 -10.43 -18.73
N MET A 17 6.27 -11.03 -17.83
CA MET A 17 5.83 -11.46 -16.50
C MET A 17 4.58 -12.37 -16.57
N THR A 18 4.51 -13.25 -17.58
CA THR A 18 3.40 -14.18 -17.79
C THR A 18 3.71 -15.55 -17.23
N GLY A 19 2.87 -16.04 -16.31
CA GLY A 19 3.04 -17.32 -15.63
C GLY A 19 4.02 -17.24 -14.45
N ASP A 20 4.71 -18.35 -14.16
CA ASP A 20 5.64 -18.45 -13.02
C ASP A 20 7.07 -17.96 -13.37
N GLU A 21 7.30 -17.50 -14.61
CA GLU A 21 8.59 -17.05 -15.12
C GLU A 21 8.54 -15.61 -15.66
N LEU A 22 9.72 -15.07 -16.02
CA LEU A 22 9.84 -13.69 -16.52
C LEU A 22 9.22 -13.47 -17.91
N GLY A 23 8.96 -14.54 -18.68
CA GLY A 23 8.35 -14.44 -20.02
C GLY A 23 9.16 -13.54 -20.97
N ILE A 24 10.46 -13.80 -21.10
CA ILE A 24 11.40 -12.95 -21.85
C ILE A 24 11.25 -13.18 -23.35
N ILE A 25 11.10 -12.09 -24.11
CA ILE A 25 11.16 -12.06 -25.57
C ILE A 25 12.37 -11.22 -25.98
N GLU A 26 13.32 -11.85 -26.68
CA GLU A 26 14.50 -11.19 -27.23
C GLU A 26 14.15 -10.41 -28.50
N ASN A 27 14.76 -9.23 -28.69
CA ASN A 27 14.54 -8.35 -29.85
C ASN A 27 13.05 -8.01 -30.08
N GLY A 28 12.32 -7.83 -28.98
CA GLY A 28 10.86 -7.71 -29.01
C GLY A 28 10.33 -6.34 -29.42
N ALA A 29 9.03 -6.30 -29.66
CA ALA A 29 8.26 -5.09 -29.90
C ALA A 29 6.87 -5.19 -29.26
N ILE A 30 6.24 -4.04 -29.00
CA ILE A 30 4.93 -3.94 -28.35
C ILE A 30 4.08 -2.94 -29.11
N ARG A 31 2.84 -3.30 -29.45
CA ARG A 31 1.83 -2.37 -29.96
C ARG A 31 0.81 -2.09 -28.86
N ILE A 32 0.50 -0.82 -28.68
CA ILE A 32 -0.48 -0.29 -27.73
C ILE A 32 -1.58 0.43 -28.50
N ARG A 33 -2.84 0.10 -28.20
CA ARG A 33 -4.04 0.74 -28.76
C ARG A 33 -5.06 0.95 -27.66
N ASP A 34 -5.70 2.12 -27.67
CA ASP A 34 -6.72 2.50 -26.68
C ASP A 34 -6.25 2.28 -25.24
N GLY A 35 -5.00 2.64 -24.96
CA GLY A 35 -4.35 2.46 -23.65
C GLY A 35 -4.11 1.00 -23.22
N ARG A 36 -4.21 0.02 -24.13
CA ARG A 36 -4.01 -1.41 -23.84
C ARG A 36 -2.94 -2.00 -24.76
N ILE A 37 -2.23 -3.01 -24.26
CA ILE A 37 -1.33 -3.83 -25.09
C ILE A 37 -2.19 -4.62 -26.08
N ALA A 38 -1.99 -4.37 -27.37
CA ALA A 38 -2.69 -5.03 -28.47
C ALA A 38 -1.90 -6.22 -29.02
N GLU A 39 -0.57 -6.12 -29.00
CA GLU A 39 0.33 -7.14 -29.54
C GLU A 39 1.70 -7.04 -28.85
N VAL A 40 2.33 -8.20 -28.62
CA VAL A 40 3.73 -8.33 -28.22
C VAL A 40 4.37 -9.32 -29.20
N SER A 41 5.51 -8.95 -29.78
CA SER A 41 6.19 -9.73 -30.81
C SER A 41 7.68 -9.88 -30.54
N ASP A 42 8.31 -10.86 -31.19
CA ASP A 42 9.75 -11.15 -31.21
C ASP A 42 10.50 -10.48 -32.38
N HIS A 43 9.84 -9.52 -33.03
CA HIS A 43 10.36 -8.76 -34.16
C HIS A 43 9.68 -7.39 -34.23
N ASN A 44 10.35 -6.42 -34.87
CA ASN A 44 9.81 -5.08 -35.05
C ASN A 44 8.47 -5.09 -35.79
N LEU A 45 7.51 -4.32 -35.26
CA LEU A 45 6.20 -4.12 -35.86
C LEU A 45 6.24 -2.92 -36.80
N LYS A 46 5.65 -3.06 -37.98
CA LYS A 46 5.47 -1.93 -38.89
C LYS A 46 4.41 -0.98 -38.34
N PRO A 47 4.71 0.30 -38.04
CA PRO A 47 3.71 1.25 -37.58
C PRO A 47 2.61 1.47 -38.63
N GLU A 48 1.35 1.48 -38.21
CA GLU A 48 0.21 1.83 -39.04
C GLU A 48 0.04 3.37 -39.17
N PRO A 49 -0.67 3.87 -40.20
CA PRO A 49 -0.92 5.30 -40.35
C PRO A 49 -1.57 5.92 -39.10
N GLY A 50 -0.84 6.81 -38.43
CA GLY A 50 -1.27 7.49 -37.20
C GLY A 50 -0.60 6.94 -35.93
N GLU A 51 -0.09 5.70 -35.96
CA GLU A 51 0.66 5.15 -34.82
C GLU A 51 1.95 5.94 -34.63
N LYS A 52 2.25 6.31 -33.38
CA LYS A 52 3.56 6.83 -33.01
C LYS A 52 4.51 5.66 -32.83
N GLU A 53 5.75 5.84 -33.22
CA GLU A 53 6.81 4.85 -33.00
C GLU A 53 7.80 5.37 -31.95
N ILE A 54 8.18 4.51 -31.01
CA ILE A 54 9.29 4.72 -30.09
C ILE A 54 10.32 3.61 -30.35
N ASP A 55 11.52 4.01 -30.72
CA ASP A 55 12.70 3.14 -30.74
C ASP A 55 13.20 2.96 -29.31
N CYS A 56 13.15 1.73 -28.79
CA CYS A 56 13.61 1.36 -27.46
C CYS A 56 15.13 1.23 -27.35
N GLN A 57 15.88 1.41 -28.45
CA GLN A 57 17.34 1.49 -28.48
C GLN A 57 18.04 0.28 -27.83
N ASN A 58 17.48 -0.91 -28.04
CA ASN A 58 17.95 -2.17 -27.46
C ASN A 58 17.88 -2.22 -25.92
N CYS A 59 17.13 -1.32 -25.28
CA CYS A 59 16.85 -1.36 -23.85
C CYS A 59 15.84 -2.46 -23.50
N MET A 60 15.80 -2.78 -22.21
CA MET A 60 14.77 -3.63 -21.63
C MET A 60 13.45 -2.87 -21.51
N VAL A 61 12.35 -3.52 -21.90
CA VAL A 61 10.98 -3.05 -21.68
C VAL A 61 10.27 -4.03 -20.75
N MET A 62 9.61 -3.51 -19.72
CA MET A 62 8.91 -4.32 -18.72
C MET A 62 7.65 -3.59 -18.22
N PRO A 63 6.71 -4.30 -17.58
CA PRO A 63 5.58 -3.68 -16.90
C PRO A 63 6.06 -2.64 -15.88
N GLY A 64 5.28 -1.57 -15.72
CA GLY A 64 5.54 -0.61 -14.64
C GLY A 64 5.41 -1.27 -13.27
N PHE A 65 6.20 -0.80 -12.31
CA PHE A 65 6.21 -1.39 -10.97
C PHE A 65 4.90 -1.12 -10.22
N ILE A 66 4.53 -2.08 -9.39
CA ILE A 66 3.42 -1.98 -8.45
C ILE A 66 4.02 -1.90 -7.06
N ASP A 67 3.75 -0.82 -6.34
CA ASP A 67 4.04 -0.72 -4.92
C ASP A 67 2.75 -1.00 -4.13
N PRO A 68 2.57 -2.23 -3.60
CA PRO A 68 1.30 -2.68 -3.04
C PRO A 68 1.08 -2.24 -1.59
N HIS A 69 2.01 -1.50 -0.99
CA HIS A 69 1.94 -1.18 0.44
C HIS A 69 2.64 0.14 0.78
N THR A 70 1.86 1.23 0.93
CA THR A 70 2.43 2.52 1.36
C THR A 70 1.57 3.27 2.37
N HIS A 71 2.23 4.06 3.22
CA HIS A 71 1.59 5.12 4.01
C HIS A 71 1.98 6.49 3.46
N LEU A 72 1.71 6.72 2.17
CA LEU A 72 2.24 7.87 1.45
C LEU A 72 1.62 9.22 1.88
N VAL A 73 0.42 9.21 2.47
CA VAL A 73 -0.28 10.42 2.94
C VAL A 73 -0.14 10.54 4.46
N PHE A 74 0.56 11.57 4.91
CA PHE A 74 0.75 11.92 6.33
C PHE A 74 1.20 13.38 6.47
N GLY A 75 0.91 13.97 7.62
CA GLY A 75 1.39 15.30 8.02
C GLY A 75 2.73 15.24 8.76
N GLY A 76 3.55 16.28 8.60
CA GLY A 76 4.84 16.42 9.28
C GLY A 76 5.92 15.46 8.79
N TRP A 77 7.01 15.37 9.55
CA TRP A 77 8.15 14.47 9.31
C TRP A 77 8.75 14.00 10.64
N ARG A 78 9.27 12.77 10.67
CA ARG A 78 9.88 12.15 11.87
C ARG A 78 11.41 12.12 11.82
N ALA A 79 12.05 13.04 11.07
CA ALA A 79 13.51 13.11 10.95
C ALA A 79 14.23 13.29 12.30
N HIS A 80 13.63 14.02 13.25
CA HIS A 80 14.16 14.18 14.60
C HIS A 80 14.23 12.84 15.37
N GLU A 81 13.30 11.91 15.11
CA GLU A 81 13.34 10.58 15.73
C GLU A 81 14.44 9.70 15.14
N PHE A 82 14.76 9.90 13.86
CA PHE A 82 15.89 9.24 13.24
C PHE A 82 17.21 9.67 13.92
N GLU A 83 17.37 10.96 14.22
CA GLU A 83 18.51 11.47 15.01
C GLU A 83 18.56 10.85 16.42
N MET A 84 17.42 10.73 17.10
CA MET A 84 17.35 10.07 18.41
C MET A 84 17.74 8.58 18.33
N ARG A 85 17.30 7.86 17.30
CA ARG A 85 17.71 6.45 17.09
C ARG A 85 19.21 6.33 16.81
N LEU A 86 19.79 7.24 16.02
CA LEU A 86 21.23 7.27 15.77
C LEU A 86 22.05 7.53 17.03
N THR A 87 21.48 8.26 18.00
CA THR A 87 22.10 8.50 19.32
C THR A 87 21.79 7.41 20.34
N GLY A 88 21.17 6.30 19.93
CA GLY A 88 20.96 5.11 20.75
C GLY A 88 19.68 5.09 21.57
N LYS A 89 18.74 6.02 21.34
CA LYS A 89 17.44 6.01 22.03
C LYS A 89 16.58 4.83 21.58
N THR A 90 16.00 4.14 22.55
CA THR A 90 15.07 3.03 22.33
C THR A 90 13.72 3.52 21.80
N TYR A 91 12.94 2.63 21.17
CA TYR A 91 11.58 2.93 20.72
C TYR A 91 10.71 3.50 21.85
N LYS A 92 10.82 2.92 23.05
CA LYS A 92 10.09 3.35 24.23
C LYS A 92 10.46 4.77 24.67
N GLU A 93 11.76 5.09 24.76
CA GLU A 93 12.21 6.45 25.11
C GLU A 93 11.75 7.49 24.09
N ILE A 94 11.72 7.14 22.80
CA ILE A 94 11.21 8.02 21.75
C ILE A 94 9.70 8.23 21.89
N ALA A 95 8.94 7.17 22.20
CA ALA A 95 7.51 7.29 22.45
C ALA A 95 7.21 8.18 23.68
N GLU A 96 8.01 8.05 24.75
CA GLU A 96 7.88 8.85 25.99
C GLU A 96 8.15 10.35 25.78
N THR A 97 8.95 10.73 24.78
CA THR A 97 9.13 12.15 24.40
C THR A 97 8.09 12.66 23.39
N GLY A 98 7.05 11.86 23.13
CA GLY A 98 6.00 12.18 22.18
C GLY A 98 6.34 11.85 20.73
N GLY A 99 7.38 11.06 20.46
CA GLY A 99 7.67 10.51 19.14
C GLY A 99 6.71 9.37 18.75
N GLY A 100 7.12 8.52 17.82
CA GLY A 100 6.32 7.38 17.39
C GLY A 100 5.19 7.75 16.42
N ILE A 101 4.28 6.79 16.21
CA ILE A 101 3.09 6.98 15.37
C ILE A 101 2.25 8.18 15.83
N LEU A 102 2.14 8.44 17.14
CA LEU A 102 1.33 9.53 17.68
C LEU A 102 1.84 10.91 17.25
N SER A 103 3.13 11.06 16.97
CA SER A 103 3.70 12.28 16.39
C SER A 103 3.14 12.56 15.00
N SER A 104 3.16 11.55 14.11
CA SER A 104 2.52 11.63 12.80
C SER A 104 1.01 11.84 12.89
N VAL A 105 0.34 11.23 13.88
CA VAL A 105 -1.10 11.41 14.09
C VAL A 105 -1.44 12.87 14.40
N ARG A 106 -0.72 13.48 15.35
CA ARG A 106 -0.95 14.90 15.69
C ARG A 106 -0.69 15.82 14.50
N ALA A 107 0.38 15.61 13.76
CA ALA A 107 0.69 16.40 12.57
C ALA A 107 -0.34 16.21 11.45
N THR A 108 -0.85 15.00 11.25
CA THR A 108 -1.88 14.69 10.25
C THR A 108 -3.25 15.26 10.61
N ARG A 109 -3.61 15.25 11.91
CA ARG A 109 -4.82 15.92 12.41
C ARG A 109 -4.78 17.43 12.16
N GLN A 110 -3.63 18.06 12.38
CA GLN A 110 -3.45 19.50 12.16
C GLN A 110 -3.41 19.91 10.68
N ALA A 111 -2.95 19.03 9.80
CA ALA A 111 -2.89 19.31 8.37
C ALA A 111 -4.30 19.43 7.74
N SER A 112 -4.47 20.35 6.79
CA SER A 112 -5.67 20.40 5.95
C SER A 112 -5.67 19.27 4.93
N GLU A 113 -6.83 18.95 4.36
CA GLU A 113 -6.93 18.00 3.24
C GLU A 113 -6.04 18.41 2.06
N ASP A 114 -5.99 19.72 1.74
CA ASP A 114 -5.15 20.25 0.66
C ASP A 114 -3.65 20.05 0.92
N GLN A 115 -3.20 20.20 2.17
CA GLN A 115 -1.81 19.95 2.54
C GLN A 115 -1.45 18.46 2.42
N LEU A 116 -2.36 17.56 2.82
CA LEU A 116 -2.20 16.13 2.66
C LEU A 116 -2.19 15.71 1.18
N PHE A 117 -3.08 16.29 0.37
CA PHE A 117 -3.11 16.09 -1.07
C PHE A 117 -1.80 16.54 -1.74
N GLN A 118 -1.33 17.77 -1.46
CA GLN A 118 -0.11 18.29 -2.10
C GLN A 118 1.13 17.47 -1.74
N SER A 119 1.34 17.17 -0.45
CA SER A 119 2.49 16.37 -0.03
C SER A 119 2.43 14.93 -0.57
N GLY A 120 1.23 14.33 -0.67
CA GLY A 120 1.07 13.05 -1.36
C GLY A 120 1.37 13.13 -2.86
N MET A 121 0.92 14.19 -3.54
CA MET A 121 1.22 14.41 -4.96
C MET A 121 2.72 14.62 -5.24
N GLU A 122 3.48 15.17 -4.30
CA GLU A 122 4.94 15.29 -4.42
C GLU A 122 5.60 13.90 -4.34
N ARG A 123 5.25 13.09 -3.34
CA ARG A 123 5.82 11.75 -3.13
C ARG A 123 5.48 10.79 -4.28
N ILE A 124 4.23 10.80 -4.77
CA ILE A 124 3.84 9.91 -5.87
C ILE A 124 4.58 10.25 -7.17
N LYS A 125 4.87 11.54 -7.43
CA LYS A 125 5.68 11.96 -8.59
C LYS A 125 7.09 11.39 -8.49
N GLU A 126 7.69 11.38 -7.30
CA GLU A 126 8.99 10.77 -7.07
C GLU A 126 8.94 9.25 -7.35
N MET A 127 7.96 8.52 -6.83
CA MET A 127 7.79 7.09 -7.10
C MET A 127 7.65 6.76 -8.59
N ILE A 128 6.96 7.62 -9.35
CA ILE A 128 6.82 7.48 -10.81
C ILE A 128 8.17 7.60 -11.51
N THR A 129 9.08 8.47 -11.04
CA THR A 129 10.43 8.57 -11.63
C THR A 129 11.26 7.30 -11.44
N TRP A 130 10.91 6.48 -10.44
CA TRP A 130 11.50 5.16 -10.21
C TRP A 130 10.75 4.01 -10.92
N GLY A 131 9.73 4.32 -11.73
CA GLY A 131 9.00 3.36 -12.55
C GLY A 131 7.71 2.82 -11.92
N THR A 132 7.27 3.34 -10.77
CA THR A 132 5.99 2.94 -10.17
C THR A 132 4.81 3.48 -10.98
N THR A 133 3.95 2.58 -11.47
CA THR A 133 2.74 2.94 -12.24
C THR A 133 1.45 2.60 -11.50
N THR A 134 1.52 1.76 -10.47
CA THR A 134 0.40 1.48 -9.56
C THR A 134 0.90 1.53 -8.12
N VAL A 135 0.17 2.22 -7.26
CA VAL A 135 0.51 2.34 -5.83
C VAL A 135 -0.73 2.16 -4.96
N GLU A 136 -0.59 1.40 -3.90
CA GLU A 136 -1.56 1.34 -2.82
C GLU A 136 -1.24 2.42 -1.78
N ILE A 137 -2.25 3.14 -1.29
CA ILE A 137 -2.07 4.19 -0.28
C ILE A 137 -3.06 3.99 0.87
N LYS A 138 -2.51 3.88 2.08
CA LYS A 138 -3.28 3.68 3.31
C LYS A 138 -3.57 4.98 4.04
N SER A 139 -4.69 5.01 4.75
CA SER A 139 -4.95 5.96 5.84
C SER A 139 -4.22 5.55 7.13
N GLY A 140 -4.78 5.80 8.32
CA GLY A 140 -4.25 5.28 9.58
C GLY A 140 -3.34 6.21 10.38
N TYR A 141 -3.24 7.49 9.98
CA TYR A 141 -2.65 8.54 10.81
C TYR A 141 -3.69 9.54 11.31
N GLY A 142 -4.98 9.22 11.20
CA GLY A 142 -6.06 10.02 11.78
C GLY A 142 -6.45 9.52 13.16
N LEU A 143 -6.71 8.22 13.27
CA LEU A 143 -7.20 7.56 14.47
C LEU A 143 -8.46 8.21 15.09
N ASP A 144 -9.23 8.92 14.28
CA ASP A 144 -10.56 9.44 14.58
C ASP A 144 -11.35 9.51 13.26
N THR A 145 -12.68 9.56 13.36
CA THR A 145 -13.56 9.49 12.19
C THR A 145 -13.23 10.57 11.16
N GLU A 146 -13.17 11.84 11.60
CA GLU A 146 -13.02 12.97 10.68
C GLU A 146 -11.66 12.98 9.99
N THR A 147 -10.59 12.62 10.69
CA THR A 147 -9.24 12.64 10.12
C THR A 147 -9.00 11.44 9.22
N GLU A 148 -9.52 10.25 9.55
CA GLU A 148 -9.46 9.09 8.63
C GLU A 148 -10.21 9.39 7.32
N LEU A 149 -11.41 9.97 7.39
CA LEU A 149 -12.16 10.38 6.20
C LEU A 149 -11.42 11.48 5.42
N LYS A 150 -10.84 12.47 6.10
CA LYS A 150 -10.00 13.53 5.47
C LYS A 150 -8.81 12.93 4.72
N MET A 151 -8.11 11.97 5.32
CA MET A 151 -6.99 11.29 4.65
C MET A 151 -7.46 10.54 3.41
N LEU A 152 -8.54 9.76 3.50
CA LEU A 152 -9.06 9.00 2.36
C LEU A 152 -9.60 9.89 1.25
N ARG A 153 -10.21 11.04 1.57
CA ARG A 153 -10.60 12.06 0.58
C ARG A 153 -9.38 12.65 -0.12
N ALA A 154 -8.30 12.94 0.61
CA ALA A 154 -7.03 13.35 0.00
C ALA A 154 -6.46 12.25 -0.92
N ILE A 155 -6.49 10.98 -0.50
CA ILE A 155 -6.04 9.84 -1.33
C ILE A 155 -6.89 9.70 -2.59
N LYS A 156 -8.22 9.85 -2.48
CA LYS A 156 -9.13 9.87 -3.64
C LYS A 156 -8.78 10.98 -4.62
N ARG A 157 -8.52 12.20 -4.12
CA ARG A 157 -8.05 13.31 -4.97
C ARG A 157 -6.72 13.00 -5.64
N ILE A 158 -5.77 12.37 -4.94
CA ILE A 158 -4.51 11.91 -5.56
C ILE A 158 -4.82 10.91 -6.68
N SER A 159 -5.71 9.94 -6.45
CA SER A 159 -6.12 8.97 -7.47
C SER A 159 -6.74 9.61 -8.73
N GLU A 160 -7.41 10.74 -8.59
CA GLU A 160 -8.05 11.46 -9.70
C GLU A 160 -7.06 12.34 -10.48
N ASN A 161 -5.90 12.69 -9.89
CA ASN A 161 -4.96 13.67 -10.44
C ASN A 161 -3.56 13.11 -10.73
N ALA A 162 -3.20 11.96 -10.17
CA ALA A 162 -1.94 11.29 -10.44
C ALA A 162 -1.99 10.52 -11.77
N PRO A 163 -0.89 10.46 -12.53
CA PRO A 163 -0.82 9.62 -13.73
C PRO A 163 -0.68 8.13 -13.39
N ALA A 164 -0.32 7.78 -12.15
CA ALA A 164 -0.29 6.42 -11.65
C ALA A 164 -1.68 5.96 -11.18
N THR A 165 -1.94 4.67 -11.26
CA THR A 165 -3.13 4.07 -10.64
C THR A 165 -2.96 4.05 -9.13
N VAL A 166 -3.92 4.61 -8.40
CA VAL A 166 -3.91 4.62 -6.93
C VAL A 166 -4.99 3.70 -6.40
N VAL A 167 -4.65 2.88 -5.42
CA VAL A 167 -5.58 1.97 -4.75
C VAL A 167 -5.71 2.37 -3.28
N PRO A 168 -6.84 2.98 -2.85
CA PRO A 168 -6.99 3.43 -1.47
C PRO A 168 -7.34 2.29 -0.51
N THR A 169 -6.70 2.30 0.66
CA THR A 169 -6.94 1.35 1.75
C THR A 169 -7.24 2.09 3.04
N PHE A 170 -8.33 1.71 3.72
CA PHE A 170 -8.63 2.19 5.06
C PHE A 170 -7.83 1.40 6.10
N LEU A 171 -7.08 2.11 6.95
CA LEU A 171 -6.30 1.54 8.05
C LEU A 171 -6.58 2.31 9.35
N GLY A 172 -7.85 2.54 9.70
CA GLY A 172 -8.16 3.23 10.96
C GLY A 172 -7.61 2.49 12.18
N ALA A 173 -7.57 1.16 12.13
CA ALA A 173 -6.98 0.30 13.16
C ALA A 173 -5.45 0.17 13.02
N HIS A 174 -4.74 1.30 12.92
CA HIS A 174 -3.27 1.35 12.88
C HIS A 174 -2.65 1.42 14.27
N SER A 175 -3.30 2.12 15.19
CA SER A 175 -2.94 2.23 16.60
C SER A 175 -4.17 2.66 17.39
N VAL A 176 -4.10 2.60 18.72
CA VAL A 176 -5.12 3.18 19.60
C VAL A 176 -4.78 4.66 19.85
N PRO A 177 -5.74 5.60 19.78
CA PRO A 177 -5.53 6.99 20.13
C PRO A 177 -5.13 7.16 21.59
N GLU A 178 -4.32 8.19 21.87
CA GLU A 178 -3.93 8.53 23.24
C GLU A 178 -5.16 8.80 24.13
N GLY A 179 -5.18 8.21 25.33
CA GLY A 179 -6.26 8.37 26.30
C GLY A 179 -7.57 7.62 25.98
N SER A 180 -7.59 6.78 24.94
CA SER A 180 -8.76 5.96 24.58
C SER A 180 -8.65 4.53 25.11
N ASP A 181 -9.78 3.94 25.53
CA ASP A 181 -9.85 2.49 25.75
C ASP A 181 -9.85 1.75 24.41
N LYS A 182 -9.08 0.66 24.32
CA LYS A 182 -8.97 -0.11 23.07
C LYS A 182 -10.32 -0.66 22.61
N SER A 183 -11.14 -1.19 23.53
CA SER A 183 -12.42 -1.82 23.19
C SER A 183 -13.41 -0.78 22.67
N ASP A 184 -13.40 0.42 23.28
CA ASP A 184 -14.17 1.56 22.80
C ASP A 184 -13.70 2.04 21.43
N TYR A 185 -12.39 2.05 21.18
CA TYR A 185 -11.82 2.43 19.89
C TYR A 185 -12.16 1.41 18.79
N VAL A 186 -12.03 0.11 19.06
CA VAL A 186 -12.45 -0.95 18.12
C VAL A 186 -13.95 -0.81 17.81
N ARG A 187 -14.78 -0.48 18.82
CA ARG A 187 -16.20 -0.22 18.61
C ARG A 187 -16.43 0.97 17.67
N LEU A 188 -15.73 2.08 17.89
CA LEU A 188 -15.81 3.26 17.01
C LEU A 188 -15.40 2.93 15.56
N VAL A 189 -14.29 2.21 15.37
CA VAL A 189 -13.85 1.78 14.03
C VAL A 189 -14.91 0.93 13.33
N VAL A 190 -15.48 -0.05 14.03
CA VAL A 190 -16.44 -1.01 13.49
C VAL A 190 -17.82 -0.40 13.25
N GLU A 191 -18.32 0.40 14.18
CA GLU A 191 -19.72 0.87 14.20
C GLU A 191 -19.90 2.25 13.55
N GLU A 192 -18.82 3.04 13.41
CA GLU A 192 -18.89 4.39 12.87
C GLU A 192 -17.99 4.58 11.64
N VAL A 193 -16.68 4.32 11.77
CA VAL A 193 -15.72 4.71 10.72
C VAL A 193 -15.86 3.85 9.47
N ILE A 194 -15.87 2.51 9.60
CA ILE A 194 -16.02 1.59 8.46
C ILE A 194 -17.31 1.87 7.67
N PRO A 195 -18.51 1.99 8.30
CA PRO A 195 -19.73 2.35 7.58
C PRO A 195 -19.60 3.64 6.77
N ARG A 196 -18.98 4.68 7.35
CA ARG A 196 -18.80 5.99 6.68
C ARG A 196 -17.82 5.91 5.50
N VAL A 197 -16.72 5.16 5.66
CA VAL A 197 -15.76 4.90 4.56
C VAL A 197 -16.45 4.23 3.38
N ALA A 198 -17.32 3.25 3.66
CA ALA A 198 -18.05 2.53 2.63
C ALA A 198 -19.16 3.39 1.97
N GLU A 199 -19.94 4.14 2.77
CA GLU A 199 -20.98 5.04 2.27
C GLU A 199 -20.41 6.09 1.30
N GLU A 200 -19.24 6.66 1.63
CA GLU A 200 -18.56 7.65 0.80
C GLU A 200 -17.71 7.02 -0.34
N ASN A 201 -17.66 5.68 -0.44
CA ASN A 201 -16.85 4.91 -1.39
C ASN A 201 -15.38 5.36 -1.43
N LEU A 202 -14.77 5.45 -0.24
CA LEU A 202 -13.45 6.05 -0.06
C LEU A 202 -12.29 5.05 -0.09
N ALA A 203 -12.54 3.76 0.11
CA ALA A 203 -11.51 2.72 0.12
C ALA A 203 -11.97 1.46 -0.59
N ARG A 204 -11.00 0.72 -1.15
CA ARG A 204 -11.20 -0.62 -1.68
C ARG A 204 -10.94 -1.69 -0.63
N PHE A 205 -9.94 -1.47 0.21
CA PHE A 205 -9.49 -2.41 1.22
C PHE A 205 -9.71 -1.88 2.64
N CYS A 206 -9.84 -2.80 3.59
CA CYS A 206 -9.76 -2.55 5.02
C CYS A 206 -8.54 -3.29 5.57
N ASP A 207 -7.69 -2.59 6.31
CA ASP A 207 -6.44 -3.09 6.87
C ASP A 207 -6.46 -2.90 8.40
N VAL A 208 -5.63 -3.65 9.10
CA VAL A 208 -5.46 -3.60 10.56
C VAL A 208 -4.02 -3.92 10.92
N PHE A 209 -3.48 -3.25 11.93
CA PHE A 209 -2.19 -3.61 12.51
C PHE A 209 -2.37 -4.67 13.61
N CYS A 210 -2.24 -5.95 13.22
CA CYS A 210 -2.42 -7.08 14.11
C CYS A 210 -1.14 -7.38 14.88
N GLU A 211 -1.07 -6.85 16.08
CA GLU A 211 0.04 -6.99 17.01
C GLU A 211 -0.52 -7.01 18.44
N ASN A 212 -0.07 -7.95 19.29
CA ASN A 212 -0.72 -8.26 20.57
C ASN A 212 -0.89 -7.03 21.48
N PHE A 213 0.07 -6.12 21.45
CA PHE A 213 0.07 -4.89 22.24
C PHE A 213 -0.69 -3.72 21.59
N ILE A 214 -1.22 -3.89 20.37
CA ILE A 214 -2.05 -2.91 19.66
C ILE A 214 -3.45 -3.48 19.43
N PHE A 215 -3.63 -4.31 18.39
CA PHE A 215 -4.85 -5.06 18.11
C PHE A 215 -4.49 -6.54 18.01
N ASN A 216 -5.02 -7.36 18.93
CA ASN A 216 -4.76 -8.79 18.90
C ASN A 216 -5.58 -9.48 17.78
N ALA A 217 -5.40 -10.79 17.63
CA ALA A 217 -6.11 -11.58 16.62
C ALA A 217 -7.65 -11.42 16.67
N ASP A 218 -8.24 -11.33 17.86
CA ASP A 218 -9.70 -11.20 18.03
C ASP A 218 -10.20 -9.80 17.62
N ASP A 219 -9.47 -8.75 18.00
CA ASP A 219 -9.74 -7.38 17.57
C ASP A 219 -9.65 -7.27 16.04
N SER A 220 -8.57 -7.81 15.46
CA SER A 220 -8.30 -7.81 14.03
C SER A 220 -9.38 -8.55 13.25
N ARG A 221 -9.79 -9.75 13.70
CA ARG A 221 -10.90 -10.49 13.10
C ARG A 221 -12.18 -9.65 13.09
N ARG A 222 -12.53 -9.03 14.22
CA ARG A 222 -13.76 -8.22 14.35
C ARG A 222 -13.77 -7.04 13.38
N ILE A 223 -12.63 -6.36 13.22
CA ILE A 223 -12.47 -5.19 12.35
C ILE A 223 -12.56 -5.61 10.88
N LEU A 224 -11.82 -6.64 10.47
CA LEU A 224 -11.80 -7.10 9.08
C LEU A 224 -13.14 -7.70 8.65
N GLU A 225 -13.81 -8.46 9.50
CA GLU A 225 -15.17 -8.97 9.24
C GLU A 225 -16.22 -7.84 9.17
N ALA A 226 -16.03 -6.75 9.93
CA ALA A 226 -16.86 -5.56 9.75
C ALA A 226 -16.62 -4.91 8.38
N GLY A 227 -15.36 -4.72 7.97
CA GLY A 227 -15.01 -4.22 6.65
C GLY A 227 -15.66 -5.02 5.51
N LYS A 228 -15.59 -6.36 5.60
CA LYS A 228 -16.22 -7.28 4.63
C LYS A 228 -17.73 -7.08 4.51
N LYS A 229 -18.44 -6.88 5.62
CA LYS A 229 -19.90 -6.62 5.61
C LYS A 229 -20.26 -5.36 4.82
N TYR A 230 -19.35 -4.40 4.73
CA TYR A 230 -19.49 -3.17 3.97
C TYR A 230 -18.79 -3.21 2.59
N GLY A 231 -18.34 -4.38 2.14
CA GLY A 231 -17.75 -4.57 0.82
C GLY A 231 -16.26 -4.20 0.71
N LEU A 232 -15.59 -3.90 1.83
CA LEU A 232 -14.15 -3.67 1.85
C LEU A 232 -13.41 -5.01 1.88
N VAL A 233 -12.41 -5.16 1.02
CA VAL A 233 -11.61 -6.40 0.94
C VAL A 233 -10.52 -6.39 2.04
N PRO A 234 -10.31 -7.47 2.80
CA PRO A 234 -9.33 -7.44 3.90
C PRO A 234 -7.87 -7.43 3.41
N LYS A 235 -7.06 -6.66 4.12
CA LYS A 235 -5.60 -6.74 4.21
C LYS A 235 -5.21 -6.74 5.69
N ILE A 236 -3.96 -7.08 6.01
CA ILE A 236 -3.49 -7.08 7.40
C ILE A 236 -1.99 -6.82 7.45
N HIS A 237 -1.55 -5.97 8.39
CA HIS A 237 -0.16 -6.00 8.85
C HIS A 237 -0.08 -7.07 9.92
N ALA A 238 0.74 -8.09 9.67
CA ALA A 238 0.74 -9.32 10.44
C ALA A 238 2.14 -9.64 10.94
N ASP A 239 2.23 -9.95 12.23
CA ASP A 239 3.39 -10.58 12.86
C ASP A 239 4.71 -9.84 12.55
N GLU A 240 4.69 -8.50 12.68
CA GLU A 240 5.85 -7.66 12.42
C GLU A 240 6.88 -7.75 13.55
N ILE A 241 6.44 -7.72 14.81
CA ILE A 241 7.33 -7.63 15.97
C ILE A 241 7.24 -8.92 16.79
N GLU A 242 6.03 -9.43 17.01
CA GLU A 242 5.78 -10.70 17.69
C GLU A 242 4.89 -11.62 16.86
N SER A 243 4.88 -12.91 17.20
CA SER A 243 3.91 -13.85 16.62
C SER A 243 2.55 -13.61 17.28
N SER A 244 1.71 -12.82 16.61
CA SER A 244 0.44 -12.29 17.13
C SER A 244 -0.79 -12.95 16.51
N GLY A 245 -0.57 -13.93 15.64
CA GLY A 245 -1.62 -14.68 14.94
C GLY A 245 -2.15 -13.95 13.72
N GLY A 246 -1.44 -12.93 13.22
CA GLY A 246 -1.90 -12.10 12.11
C GLY A 246 -1.99 -12.90 10.81
N ALA A 247 -1.02 -13.76 10.53
CA ALA A 247 -1.01 -14.64 9.36
C ALA A 247 -2.20 -15.63 9.35
N GLU A 248 -2.54 -16.19 10.52
CA GLU A 248 -3.70 -17.06 10.70
C GLU A 248 -5.00 -16.31 10.44
N ILE A 249 -5.15 -15.10 11.01
CA ILE A 249 -6.33 -14.26 10.77
C ILE A 249 -6.44 -13.90 9.29
N ALA A 250 -5.32 -13.58 8.63
CA ALA A 250 -5.31 -13.27 7.19
C ALA A 250 -5.96 -14.40 6.37
N ALA A 251 -5.58 -15.64 6.65
CA ALA A 251 -6.15 -16.81 6.01
C ALA A 251 -7.62 -17.04 6.39
N GLU A 252 -7.97 -16.88 7.67
CA GLU A 252 -9.33 -17.07 8.19
C GLU A 252 -10.33 -16.13 7.52
N VAL A 253 -9.99 -14.84 7.40
CA VAL A 253 -10.91 -13.83 6.85
C VAL A 253 -10.87 -13.76 5.31
N GLY A 254 -9.95 -14.49 4.66
CA GLY A 254 -9.73 -14.43 3.22
C GLY A 254 -9.14 -13.09 2.77
N ALA A 255 -8.13 -12.59 3.50
CA ALA A 255 -7.41 -11.37 3.12
C ALA A 255 -6.70 -11.54 1.79
N VAL A 256 -6.62 -10.48 0.99
CA VAL A 256 -5.87 -10.53 -0.27
C VAL A 256 -4.36 -10.63 -0.02
N SER A 257 -3.89 -10.09 1.10
CA SER A 257 -2.50 -10.16 1.50
C SER A 257 -2.29 -9.89 2.99
N ALA A 258 -1.16 -10.40 3.50
CA ALA A 258 -0.62 -10.10 4.81
C ALA A 258 0.79 -9.51 4.66
N ALA A 259 1.06 -8.40 5.34
CA ALA A 259 2.29 -7.63 5.21
C ALA A 259 3.21 -7.76 6.43
N HIS A 260 4.49 -7.44 6.24
CA HIS A 260 5.61 -7.64 7.18
C HIS A 260 6.05 -9.09 7.30
N LEU A 261 5.38 -9.89 8.14
CA LEU A 261 5.69 -11.31 8.37
C LEU A 261 7.16 -11.54 8.77
N LEU A 262 7.64 -10.76 9.76
CA LEU A 262 8.98 -10.94 10.34
C LEU A 262 9.02 -12.02 11.43
N ARG A 263 7.91 -12.22 12.15
CA ARG A 263 7.73 -13.25 13.19
C ARG A 263 6.47 -14.11 12.99
N PRO A 264 6.11 -14.53 11.76
CA PRO A 264 4.93 -15.33 11.52
C PRO A 264 5.15 -16.73 12.10
N SER A 265 4.06 -17.38 12.50
CA SER A 265 4.11 -18.79 12.87
C SER A 265 4.16 -19.66 11.59
N ASP A 266 4.79 -20.85 11.68
CA ASP A 266 4.74 -21.85 10.60
C ASP A 266 3.31 -22.24 10.24
N GLN A 267 2.41 -22.22 11.23
CA GLN A 267 1.00 -22.53 11.03
C GLN A 267 0.30 -21.43 10.24
N GLY A 268 0.57 -20.16 10.56
CA GLY A 268 0.08 -19.00 9.85
C GLY A 268 0.53 -18.99 8.39
N LEU A 269 1.82 -19.24 8.13
CA LEU A 269 2.34 -19.33 6.77
C LEU A 269 1.66 -20.44 5.95
N LYS A 270 1.46 -21.62 6.55
CA LYS A 270 0.73 -22.72 5.90
C LYS A 270 -0.73 -22.38 5.63
N ALA A 271 -1.39 -21.69 6.57
CA ALA A 271 -2.77 -21.26 6.42
C ALA A 271 -2.91 -20.23 5.28
N MET A 272 -2.01 -19.24 5.23
CA MET A 272 -1.94 -18.26 4.15
C MET A 272 -1.77 -18.93 2.78
N ALA A 273 -0.81 -19.86 2.67
CA ALA A 273 -0.59 -20.60 1.43
C ALA A 273 -1.83 -21.40 1.00
N GLY A 274 -2.52 -22.05 1.94
CA GLY A 274 -3.75 -22.79 1.67
C GLY A 274 -4.93 -21.90 1.27
N ALA A 275 -4.98 -20.65 1.73
CA ALA A 275 -6.01 -19.68 1.43
C ALA A 275 -5.69 -18.76 0.21
N GLY A 276 -4.47 -18.84 -0.34
CA GLY A 276 -4.03 -17.99 -1.45
C GLY A 276 -3.77 -16.53 -1.05
N VAL A 277 -3.40 -16.30 0.21
CA VAL A 277 -3.05 -14.95 0.72
C VAL A 277 -1.64 -14.59 0.25
N VAL A 278 -1.48 -13.43 -0.39
CA VAL A 278 -0.17 -12.95 -0.82
C VAL A 278 0.66 -12.50 0.39
N ALA A 279 1.90 -12.96 0.49
CA ALA A 279 2.86 -12.47 1.48
C ALA A 279 3.56 -11.20 0.97
N GLU A 280 3.24 -10.05 1.56
CA GLU A 280 3.85 -8.75 1.26
C GLU A 280 5.05 -8.50 2.17
N LEU A 281 6.25 -8.78 1.69
CA LEU A 281 7.49 -8.58 2.45
C LEU A 281 7.94 -7.11 2.39
N LEU A 282 8.26 -6.53 3.55
CA LEU A 282 8.64 -5.12 3.69
C LEU A 282 10.10 -4.97 4.18
N PRO A 283 11.10 -5.33 3.36
CA PRO A 283 12.50 -5.34 3.78
C PRO A 283 13.03 -3.94 4.14
N GLY A 284 12.46 -2.88 3.58
CA GLY A 284 12.82 -1.49 3.93
C GLY A 284 12.55 -1.17 5.40
N THR A 285 11.44 -1.66 5.96
CA THR A 285 11.11 -1.51 7.38
C THR A 285 12.09 -2.27 8.25
N CYS A 286 12.33 -3.55 7.95
CA CYS A 286 13.29 -4.40 8.68
C CYS A 286 14.69 -3.75 8.71
N PHE A 287 15.16 -3.28 7.55
CA PHE A 287 16.44 -2.58 7.43
C PHE A 287 16.49 -1.30 8.26
N PHE A 288 15.44 -0.47 8.19
CA PHE A 288 15.38 0.81 8.90
C PHE A 288 15.27 0.64 10.42
N LEU A 289 14.60 -0.41 10.88
CA LEU A 289 14.49 -0.76 12.30
C LEU A 289 15.73 -1.46 12.85
N LYS A 290 16.62 -1.96 11.97
CA LYS A 290 17.76 -2.83 12.34
C LYS A 290 17.31 -4.10 13.06
N GLU A 291 16.17 -4.64 12.63
CA GLU A 291 15.67 -5.93 13.12
C GLU A 291 16.44 -7.07 12.46
N ASP A 292 16.66 -8.14 13.23
CA ASP A 292 17.23 -9.38 12.71
C ASP A 292 16.12 -10.15 11.95
N ALA A 293 16.28 -10.27 10.63
CA ALA A 293 15.39 -11.03 9.75
C ALA A 293 15.55 -12.55 9.92
#